data_AF-A0A3E0WGK9-F1
#
_entry.id   AF-A0A3E0WGK9-F1
#
_cell.length_a   1.000
_cell.length_b   1.000
_cell.length_c   1.000
_cell.angle_alpha   90.00
_cell.angle_beta   90.00
_cell.angle_gamma   90.00
#
_symmetry.space_group_name_H-M   'P 1'
#
loop_
_entity.id
_entity.type
_entity.pdbx_description
1 polymer ?
#
loop_
_entity_poly.entity_id
_entity_poly.type
_entity_poly.pdbx_seq_one_letter_code
_entity_poly.pdbx_strand_id
1 'polypeptide(L)'
;MTERDVAPVIIEDDVWIGNNCIVLKGVRIGRGAIVGAGAVVTKDVPAYCIVGGNPARVLKRLPEPEHNRVQADKEGHPPCQAATG
;
A
#
# COMPACT_ATOMS: atom_id res chain seq x y z
N MET A 1 11.02 -25.08 15.90
CA MET A 1 10.17 -24.02 15.32
C MET A 1 8.73 -24.43 15.53
N THR A 2 8.08 -23.91 16.57
CA THR A 2 6.69 -24.22 16.89
C THR A 2 5.78 -23.32 16.05
N GLU A 3 4.62 -23.84 15.68
CA GLU A 3 3.59 -23.25 14.80
C GLU A 3 3.03 -21.88 15.24
N ARG A 4 3.56 -21.29 16.32
CA ARG A 4 3.10 -20.05 16.99
C ARG A 4 3.75 -18.76 16.48
N ASP A 5 4.72 -18.87 15.56
CA ASP A 5 5.50 -17.73 15.09
C ASP A 5 5.05 -17.14 13.75
N VAL A 6 3.99 -17.70 13.14
CA VAL A 6 3.39 -17.17 11.91
C VAL A 6 2.04 -16.55 12.22
N ALA A 7 1.84 -15.32 11.76
CA ALA A 7 0.56 -14.64 11.82
C ALA A 7 0.29 -14.04 10.44
N PRO A 8 -0.92 -14.17 9.88
CA PRO A 8 -1.23 -13.74 8.53
C PRO A 8 -1.00 -12.23 8.40
N VAL A 9 -0.45 -11.83 7.26
CA VAL A 9 -0.38 -10.43 6.86
C VAL A 9 -1.54 -10.18 5.92
N ILE A 10 -2.40 -9.22 6.25
CA ILE A 10 -3.59 -8.90 5.48
C ILE A 10 -3.33 -7.60 4.72
N ILE A 11 -3.41 -7.66 3.41
CA ILE A 11 -3.30 -6.49 2.52
C ILE A 11 -4.66 -6.32 1.86
N GLU A 12 -5.34 -5.21 2.16
CA GLU A 12 -6.64 -4.88 1.57
C GLU A 12 -6.48 -4.32 0.14
N ASP A 13 -7.60 -3.96 -0.51
CA ASP A 13 -7.60 -3.48 -1.90
C ASP A 13 -6.93 -2.11 -2.07
N ASP A 14 -6.45 -1.82 -3.29
CA ASP A 14 -5.87 -0.54 -3.69
C ASP A 14 -4.66 -0.09 -2.84
N VAL A 15 -3.98 -1.01 -2.17
CA VAL A 15 -2.79 -0.72 -1.37
C VAL A 15 -1.57 -0.52 -2.27
N TRP A 16 -0.84 0.58 -2.05
CA TRP A 16 0.42 0.82 -2.73
C TRP A 16 1.60 0.50 -1.80
N ILE A 17 2.47 -0.41 -2.25
CA ILE A 17 3.67 -0.82 -1.51
C ILE A 17 4.92 -0.31 -2.21
N GLY A 18 5.68 0.52 -1.51
CA GLY A 18 6.96 1.04 -1.97
C GLY A 18 8.09 0.00 -1.90
N ASN A 19 9.10 0.19 -2.73
CA ASN A 19 10.22 -0.75 -2.85
C ASN A 19 10.96 -0.97 -1.52
N ASN A 20 11.40 -2.22 -1.30
CA ASN A 20 12.21 -2.61 -0.13
C ASN A 20 11.54 -2.31 1.22
N CYS A 21 10.21 -2.32 1.30
CA CYS A 21 9.53 -2.29 2.59
C CYS A 21 9.59 -3.66 3.29
N ILE A 22 9.48 -3.66 4.61
CA ILE A 22 9.41 -4.86 5.44
C ILE A 22 8.09 -4.81 6.21
N VAL A 23 7.25 -5.83 6.09
CA VAL A 23 5.99 -5.95 6.84
C VAL A 23 6.11 -7.08 7.85
N LEU A 24 5.88 -6.77 9.13
CA LEU A 24 5.95 -7.78 10.19
C LEU A 24 4.70 -8.68 10.22
N LYS A 25 4.87 -9.88 10.76
CA LYS A 25 3.77 -10.86 10.94
C LYS A 25 2.59 -10.27 11.70
N GLY A 26 1.37 -10.63 11.29
CA GLY A 26 0.14 -10.22 11.98
C GLY A 26 -0.30 -8.78 11.72
N VAL A 27 0.37 -8.06 10.82
CA VAL A 27 0.00 -6.70 10.44
C VAL A 27 -1.10 -6.71 9.38
N ARG A 28 -2.06 -5.81 9.54
CA ARG A 28 -3.07 -5.49 8.53
C ARG A 28 -2.85 -4.12 7.92
N ILE A 29 -2.86 -4.07 6.59
CA ILE A 29 -2.76 -2.85 5.79
C ILE A 29 -4.13 -2.55 5.19
N GLY A 30 -4.73 -1.44 5.65
CA GLY A 30 -6.07 -1.02 5.24
C GLY A 30 -6.16 -0.56 3.79
N ARG A 31 -7.38 -0.58 3.25
CA ARG A 31 -7.70 -0.23 1.86
C ARG A 31 -7.14 1.14 1.47
N GLY A 32 -6.55 1.24 0.29
CA GLY A 32 -6.01 2.52 -0.22
C GLY A 32 -4.84 3.09 0.60
N ALA A 33 -4.22 2.29 1.48
CA ALA A 33 -3.03 2.71 2.21
C ALA A 33 -1.79 2.72 1.31
N ILE A 34 -0.85 3.60 1.62
CA ILE A 34 0.41 3.76 0.88
C ILE A 34 1.56 3.52 1.85
N VAL A 35 2.40 2.52 1.57
CA VAL A 35 3.61 2.20 2.31
C VAL A 35 4.81 2.78 1.55
N GLY A 36 5.54 3.69 2.17
CA GLY A 36 6.74 4.29 1.58
C GLY A 36 7.88 3.28 1.36
N ALA A 37 8.77 3.59 0.43
CA ALA A 37 9.96 2.77 0.19
C ALA A 37 10.85 2.70 1.44
N GLY A 38 11.43 1.53 1.70
CA GLY A 38 12.28 1.29 2.88
C GLY A 38 11.55 1.32 4.23
N ALA A 39 10.20 1.35 4.25
CA ALA A 39 9.43 1.38 5.49
C ALA A 39 9.43 0.02 6.19
N VAL A 40 9.51 0.03 7.53
CA VAL A 40 9.37 -1.18 8.37
C VAL A 40 8.06 -1.11 9.14
N VAL A 41 7.05 -1.81 8.65
CA VAL A 41 5.69 -1.79 9.17
C VAL A 41 5.58 -2.74 10.37
N THR A 42 5.53 -2.13 11.56
CA THR A 42 5.48 -2.86 12.83
C THR A 42 4.09 -2.84 13.50
N LYS A 43 3.14 -2.10 12.95
CA LYS A 43 1.78 -1.92 13.47
C LYS A 43 0.79 -1.85 12.30
N ASP A 44 -0.47 -2.14 12.58
CA ASP A 44 -1.55 -2.03 11.60
C ASP A 44 -1.64 -0.63 11.01
N VAL A 45 -1.89 -0.59 9.71
CA VAL A 45 -2.03 0.64 8.93
C VAL A 45 -3.50 0.89 8.66
N PRO A 46 -4.08 2.00 9.13
CA PRO A 46 -5.47 2.33 8.84
C PRO A 46 -5.68 2.58 7.33
N ALA A 47 -6.91 2.38 6.86
CA ALA A 47 -7.29 2.67 5.49
C ALA A 47 -7.01 4.15 5.13
N TYR A 48 -6.68 4.39 3.86
CA TYR A 48 -6.41 5.72 3.31
C TYR A 48 -5.35 6.49 4.09
N CYS A 49 -4.27 5.82 4.50
CA CYS A 49 -3.13 6.44 5.16
C CYS A 49 -1.82 6.17 4.44
N ILE A 50 -0.95 7.17 4.46
CA ILE A 50 0.43 7.08 3.98
C ILE A 50 1.32 6.82 5.20
N VAL A 51 2.07 5.74 5.18
CA VAL A 51 3.04 5.37 6.22
C VAL A 51 4.45 5.30 5.65
N GLY A 52 5.46 5.61 6.44
CA GLY A 52 6.85 5.53 6.03
C GLY A 52 7.84 5.52 7.19
N GLY A 53 9.09 5.17 6.90
CA GLY A 53 10.20 5.13 7.85
C GLY A 53 10.39 3.78 8.56
N ASN A 54 11.44 3.70 9.38
CA ASN A 54 11.77 2.56 10.22
C ASN A 54 11.97 3.01 11.67
N PRO A 55 11.03 2.73 12.60
CA PRO A 55 9.76 2.02 12.39
C PRO A 55 8.70 2.89 11.68
N ALA A 56 7.82 2.28 10.89
CA ALA A 56 6.82 2.99 10.10
C ALA A 56 5.89 3.84 10.97
N ARG A 57 5.63 5.08 10.51
CA ARG A 57 4.70 6.03 11.14
C ARG A 57 3.77 6.60 10.08
N VAL A 58 2.56 6.97 10.50
CA VAL A 58 1.61 7.67 9.63
C VAL A 58 2.18 9.05 9.34
N LEU A 59 2.46 9.32 8.07
CA LEU A 59 2.94 10.60 7.57
C LEU A 59 1.77 11.50 7.21
N LYS A 60 0.73 10.93 6.59
CA LYS A 60 -0.43 11.67 6.09
C LYS A 60 -1.65 10.77 6.02
N ARG A 61 -2.82 11.32 6.32
CA ARG A 61 -4.11 10.69 6.03
C ARG A 61 -4.62 11.24 4.70
N LEU A 62 -4.97 10.35 3.78
CA LEU A 62 -5.66 10.71 2.54
C LEU A 62 -7.15 10.96 2.87
N PRO A 63 -7.80 11.88 2.16
CA PRO A 63 -9.25 11.95 2.22
C PRO A 63 -9.83 10.60 1.78
N GLU A 64 -10.89 10.15 2.45
CA GLU A 64 -11.63 8.98 1.98
C GLU A 64 -12.07 9.26 0.54
N PRO A 65 -11.87 8.32 -0.40
CA PRO A 65 -12.39 8.48 -1.74
C PRO A 65 -13.90 8.54 -1.63
N GLU A 66 -14.44 9.74 -1.83
CA GLU A 66 -15.81 9.91 -2.27
C GLU A 66 -15.99 9.02 -3.50
N HIS A 67 -16.70 7.91 -3.33
CA HIS A 67 -16.74 6.76 -4.24
C HIS A 67 -17.36 7.05 -5.63
N ASN A 68 -17.46 8.32 -6.06
CA ASN A 68 -18.14 8.68 -7.29
C ASN A 68 -17.69 10.02 -7.88
N ARG A 69 -16.41 10.13 -8.25
CA ARG A 69 -15.98 10.93 -9.41
C ARG A 69 -14.71 10.31 -9.99
N VAL A 70 -14.87 9.20 -10.73
CA VAL A 70 -13.97 8.96 -11.86
C VAL A 70 -14.22 10.13 -12.81
N GLN A 71 -13.46 11.21 -12.61
CA GLN A 71 -13.23 12.15 -13.69
C GLN A 71 -12.50 11.34 -14.76
N ALA A 72 -13.19 11.21 -15.89
CA ALA A 72 -12.70 10.65 -17.13
C ALA A 72 -11.64 11.58 -17.75
N ASP A 73 -10.57 11.86 -17.01
CA ASP A 73 -9.40 12.61 -17.48
C ASP A 73 -8.12 11.94 -16.91
N LYS A 74 -7.60 10.90 -17.53
CA LYS A 74 -6.76 11.07 -18.71
C LYS A 74 -6.54 9.68 -19.30
N GLU A 75 -7.22 9.41 -20.41
CA GLU A 75 -6.65 8.59 -21.46
C GLU A 75 -5.26 9.16 -21.78
N GLY A 76 -4.20 8.38 -21.56
CA GLY A 76 -2.84 8.88 -21.73
C GLY A 76 -1.72 7.87 -21.56
N HIS A 77 -2.01 6.58 -21.45
CA HIS A 77 -0.97 5.57 -21.63
C HIS A 77 -1.50 4.49 -22.59
N PRO A 78 -1.04 4.46 -23.85
CA PRO A 78 -1.40 3.36 -24.73
C PRO A 78 -0.89 2.04 -24.13
N PRO A 79 -1.66 0.94 -24.20
CA PRO A 79 -1.19 -0.35 -23.76
C PRO A 79 -0.06 -0.82 -24.67
N CYS A 80 1.18 -0.88 -24.18
CA CYS A 80 2.22 -1.84 -24.58
C CYS A 80 2.33 -2.20 -26.08
N GLN A 81 2.17 -1.27 -27.03
CA GLN A 81 2.25 -1.59 -28.46
C GLN A 81 3.36 -0.80 -29.15
N ALA A 82 4.27 -1.58 -29.76
CA ALA A 82 5.29 -1.22 -30.74
C ALA A 82 6.62 -0.62 -30.21
N ALA A 83 7.53 -1.51 -29.80
CA ALA A 83 8.96 -1.34 -30.00
C ALA A 83 9.61 -2.71 -30.27
N THR A 84 9.29 -3.28 -31.43
CA THR A 84 10.13 -4.32 -32.04
C THR A 84 10.38 -3.84 -33.46
N GLY A 85 11.62 -3.44 -33.71
CA GLY A 85 12.20 -3.05 -34.98
C GLY A 85 13.69 -3.30 -34.90
#